data_AF-A0A2T3EDV2-F1
#
_entry.id   AF-A0A2T3EDV2-F1
#
_cell.length_a   1.000
_cell.length_b   1.000
_cell.length_c   1.000
_cell.angle_alpha   90.00
_cell.angle_beta   90.00
_cell.angle_gamma   90.00
#
_symmetry.space_group_name_H-M   'P 1'
#
loop_
_entity.id
_entity.type
_entity.pdbx_description
1 polymer ?
#
loop_
_entity_poly.entity_id
_entity_poly.type
_entity_poly.pdbx_seq_one_letter_code
_entity_poly.pdbx_strand_id
1 'polypeptide(L)'
;MKWLLICWAGPVSFLGAWYYLSYYDMSFGIFMLTRQMHDLVFDIYGKVLGIPPESIPPLVARAIAFDSLLVFAIFGFRRRAAIMKWWRRRQASRSGKIALPSADSLSKAP
;
A
#
# COMPACT_ATOMS: atom_id res chain seq x y z
N MET A 1 9.10 -2.08 13.52
CA MET A 1 8.26 -1.41 12.49
C MET A 1 8.36 -2.10 11.14
N LYS A 2 9.56 -2.30 10.58
CA LYS A 2 9.73 -3.04 9.31
C LYS A 2 9.15 -4.47 9.39
N TRP A 3 9.41 -5.17 10.50
CA TRP A 3 8.86 -6.50 10.76
C TRP A 3 7.33 -6.55 10.79
N LEU A 4 6.67 -5.57 11.42
CA LEU A 4 5.21 -5.50 11.46
C LEU A 4 4.64 -5.35 10.04
N LEU A 5 5.23 -4.48 9.22
CA LEU A 5 4.84 -4.32 7.82
C LEU A 5 5.10 -5.58 6.98
N ILE A 6 6.22 -6.28 7.19
CA ILE A 6 6.56 -7.50 6.43
C ILE A 6 5.66 -8.66 6.83
N CYS A 7 5.46 -8.89 8.13
CA CYS A 7 4.57 -9.92 8.66
C CYS A 7 3.10 -9.66 8.30
N TRP A 8 2.71 -8.40 8.09
CA TRP A 8 1.39 -8.02 7.62
C TRP A 8 1.25 -8.15 6.09
N ALA A 9 2.17 -7.54 5.33
CA ALA A 9 2.11 -7.49 3.88
C ALA A 9 2.35 -8.86 3.24
N GLY A 10 3.12 -9.75 3.86
CA GLY A 10 3.38 -11.10 3.37
C GLY A 10 2.10 -11.89 3.10
N PRO A 11 1.28 -12.22 4.12
CA PRO A 11 0.06 -12.99 3.94
C PRO A 11 -0.98 -12.27 3.06
N VAL A 12 -1.12 -10.95 3.19
CA VAL A 12 -2.03 -10.15 2.35
C VAL A 12 -1.62 -10.21 0.87
N SER A 13 -0.33 -10.02 0.57
CA SER A 13 0.19 -10.06 -0.79
C SER A 13 0.14 -11.47 -1.36
N PHE A 14 0.37 -12.49 -0.54
CA PHE A 14 0.27 -13.89 -0.96
C PHE A 14 -1.16 -14.24 -1.38
N LEU A 15 -2.16 -13.91 -0.55
CA LEU A 15 -3.57 -14.09 -0.88
C LEU A 15 -3.98 -13.26 -2.10
N GLY A 16 -3.57 -12.00 -2.17
CA GLY A 16 -3.87 -11.11 -3.29
C GLY A 16 -3.24 -11.59 -4.60
N ALA A 17 -1.99 -12.05 -4.58
CA ALA A 17 -1.30 -12.58 -5.75
C ALA A 17 -1.93 -13.88 -6.23
N TRP A 18 -2.28 -14.79 -5.32
CA TRP A 18 -3.00 -16.01 -5.66
C TRP A 18 -4.37 -15.70 -6.28
N TYR A 19 -5.17 -14.84 -5.62
CA TYR A 19 -6.48 -14.41 -6.12
C TYR A 19 -6.36 -13.79 -7.53
N TYR A 20 -5.39 -12.89 -7.72
CA TYR A 20 -5.15 -12.22 -9.00
C TYR A 20 -4.75 -13.22 -10.10
N LEU A 21 -3.71 -14.04 -9.88
CA LEU A 21 -3.29 -15.02 -10.89
C LEU A 21 -4.42 -15.98 -11.24
N SER A 22 -5.14 -16.46 -10.23
CA SER A 22 -6.21 -17.42 -10.38
C SER A 22 -7.42 -16.84 -11.11
N TYR A 23 -7.73 -15.57 -10.88
CA TYR A 23 -8.79 -14.85 -11.59
C TYR A 23 -8.46 -14.63 -13.08
N TYR A 24 -7.19 -14.36 -13.41
CA TYR A 24 -6.72 -14.20 -14.79
C TYR A 24 -6.35 -15.52 -15.49
N ASP A 25 -6.62 -16.66 -14.86
CA ASP A 25 -6.32 -18.01 -15.36
C ASP A 25 -4.83 -18.18 -15.76
N MET A 26 -3.93 -17.52 -15.02
CA MET A 26 -2.49 -17.70 -15.15
C MET A 26 -2.05 -18.98 -14.44
N SER A 27 -2.54 -20.11 -14.92
CA SER A 27 -2.12 -21.43 -14.49
C SER A 27 -0.81 -21.79 -15.20
N PHE A 28 0.33 -21.53 -14.57
CA PHE A 28 1.66 -21.99 -15.01
C PHE A 28 1.82 -23.53 -14.91
N GLY A 29 0.79 -24.31 -15.25
CA GLY A 29 0.71 -25.76 -15.02
C GLY A 29 0.33 -26.15 -13.59
N ILE A 30 0.05 -25.18 -12.71
CA ILE A 30 -0.32 -25.41 -11.31
C ILE A 30 -1.85 -25.38 -11.18
N PHE A 31 -2.46 -26.52 -10.82
CA PHE A 31 -3.91 -26.64 -10.67
C PHE A 31 -4.52 -25.62 -9.69
N MET A 32 -3.79 -25.29 -8.62
CA MET A 32 -4.21 -24.30 -7.60
C MET A 32 -4.42 -22.88 -8.15
N LEU A 33 -3.80 -22.54 -9.28
CA LEU A 33 -3.89 -21.23 -9.92
C LEU A 33 -4.90 -21.21 -11.07
N THR A 34 -5.63 -22.30 -11.28
CA THR A 34 -6.70 -22.35 -12.29
C THR A 34 -7.94 -21.63 -11.78
N ARG A 35 -8.75 -21.14 -12.71
CA ARG A 35 -10.06 -20.57 -12.39
C ARG A 35 -11.03 -21.60 -11.78
N GLN A 36 -10.95 -22.86 -12.19
CA GLN A 36 -11.80 -23.92 -11.61
C GLN A 36 -11.54 -24.11 -10.11
N MET A 37 -10.26 -24.12 -9.70
CA MET A 37 -9.93 -24.22 -8.28
C MET A 37 -10.37 -22.96 -7.52
N HIS A 38 -10.23 -21.78 -8.13
CA HIS A 38 -10.75 -20.53 -7.57
C HIS A 38 -12.21 -20.65 -7.18
N ASP A 39 -13.04 -21.00 -8.14
CA ASP A 39 -14.49 -21.03 -8.01
C ASP A 39 -14.90 -22.11 -7.01
N LEU A 40 -14.22 -23.25 -7.01
CA LEU A 40 -14.43 -24.32 -6.02
C LEU A 40 -14.11 -23.86 -4.59
N VAL A 41 -12.99 -23.17 -4.39
CA VAL A 41 -12.61 -22.65 -3.08
C VAL A 41 -13.64 -21.63 -2.59
N PHE A 42 -14.07 -20.70 -3.44
CA PHE A 42 -15.09 -19.71 -3.07
C PHE A 42 -16.45 -20.35 -2.79
N ASP A 43 -16.86 -21.36 -3.55
CA ASP A 43 -18.10 -22.11 -3.31
C ASP A 43 -18.07 -22.87 -1.96
N ILE A 44 -16.96 -23.52 -1.64
CA ILE A 44 -16.76 -24.17 -0.33
C ILE A 44 -16.83 -23.13 0.79
N TYR A 45 -16.10 -22.02 0.67
CA TYR A 45 -16.15 -20.97 1.68
C TYR A 45 -17.53 -20.34 1.81
N GLY A 46 -18.25 -20.13 0.71
CA GLY A 46 -19.62 -19.62 0.71
C GLY A 46 -20.58 -20.54 1.45
N LYS A 47 -20.47 -21.86 1.21
CA LYS A 47 -21.25 -22.89 1.93
C LYS A 47 -20.90 -22.93 3.43
N VAL A 48 -19.62 -22.82 3.79
CA VAL A 48 -19.18 -22.84 5.19
C VAL A 48 -19.62 -21.57 5.95
N LEU A 49 -19.54 -20.41 5.29
CA LEU A 49 -19.89 -19.13 5.89
C LEU A 49 -21.39 -18.79 5.79
N GLY A 50 -22.16 -19.55 5.00
CA GLY A 50 -23.57 -19.30 4.75
C GLY A 50 -23.85 -18.02 3.94
N ILE A 51 -22.87 -17.56 3.15
CA ILE A 51 -22.95 -16.34 2.32
C ILE A 51 -22.70 -16.67 0.86
N PRO A 52 -23.26 -15.91 -0.09
CA PRO A 52 -23.02 -16.14 -1.51
C PRO A 52 -21.52 -15.97 -1.84
N PRO A 53 -20.92 -16.89 -2.61
CA PRO A 53 -19.47 -16.93 -2.86
C PRO A 53 -18.95 -15.65 -3.52
N GLU A 54 -19.76 -15.03 -4.36
CA GLU A 54 -19.53 -13.75 -5.03
C GLU A 54 -19.46 -12.53 -4.09
N SER A 55 -19.95 -12.65 -2.86
CA SER A 55 -19.83 -11.62 -1.83
C SER A 55 -18.51 -11.68 -1.04
N ILE A 56 -17.78 -12.80 -1.12
CA ILE A 56 -16.56 -13.03 -0.35
C ILE A 56 -15.40 -12.14 -0.83
N PRO A 57 -15.06 -12.06 -2.14
CA PRO A 57 -13.97 -11.21 -2.60
C PRO A 57 -14.11 -9.74 -2.20
N PRO A 58 -15.28 -9.07 -2.38
CA PRO A 58 -15.42 -7.67 -1.96
C PRO A 58 -15.37 -7.50 -0.44
N LEU A 59 -15.81 -8.48 0.36
CA LEU A 59 -15.65 -8.43 1.82
C LEU A 59 -14.18 -8.46 2.23
N VAL A 60 -13.41 -9.40 1.65
CA VAL A 60 -11.97 -9.55 1.92
C VAL A 60 -11.22 -8.30 1.49
N ALA A 61 -11.53 -7.74 0.32
CA ALA A 61 -10.93 -6.51 -0.16
C ALA A 61 -11.17 -5.33 0.81
N ARG A 62 -12.39 -5.19 1.34
CA ARG A 62 -12.72 -4.17 2.35
C ARG A 62 -11.95 -4.39 3.66
N ALA A 63 -11.85 -5.63 4.12
CA ALA A 63 -11.09 -5.96 5.33
C ALA A 63 -9.60 -5.60 5.15
N ILE A 64 -9.00 -5.97 4.02
CA ILE A 64 -7.60 -5.63 3.71
C ILE A 64 -7.42 -4.11 3.63
N ALA A 65 -8.34 -3.37 3.01
CA ALA A 65 -8.25 -1.92 2.91
C ALA A 65 -8.29 -1.23 4.29
N PHE A 66 -9.20 -1.67 5.16
CA PHE A 66 -9.31 -1.15 6.51
C PHE A 66 -8.06 -1.49 7.34
N ASP A 67 -7.58 -2.73 7.26
CA ASP A 67 -6.38 -3.18 7.97
C ASP A 67 -5.12 -2.45 7.50
N SER A 68 -4.99 -2.24 6.18
CA SER A 68 -3.94 -1.40 5.58
C SER A 68 -3.96 0.01 6.17
N LEU A 69 -5.14 0.64 6.22
CA LEU A 69 -5.31 1.98 6.79
C LEU A 69 -4.86 2.02 8.24
N LEU A 70 -5.19 1.00 9.03
CA LEU A 70 -4.81 0.88 10.44
C LEU A 70 -3.30 0.72 10.61
N VAL A 71 -2.67 -0.16 9.81
CA VAL A 71 -1.22 -0.35 9.79
C VAL A 71 -0.50 0.94 9.37
N PHE A 72 -0.96 1.62 8.34
CA PHE A 72 -0.40 2.90 7.90
C PHE A 72 -0.63 4.01 8.93
N ALA A 73 -1.78 4.05 9.61
CA ALA A 73 -2.06 5.00 10.68
C ALA A 73 -1.12 4.81 11.87
N ILE A 74 -0.91 3.58 12.33
CA ILE A 74 0.04 3.25 13.40
C ILE A 74 1.47 3.60 12.98
N PHE A 75 1.85 3.27 11.74
CA PHE A 75 3.16 3.57 11.20
C PHE A 75 3.41 5.08 11.13
N GLY A 76 2.44 5.84 10.59
CA GLY A 76 2.47 7.29 10.49
C GLY A 76 2.54 7.96 11.87
N PHE A 77 1.72 7.51 12.82
CA PHE A 77 1.70 8.06 14.17
C PHE A 77 3.02 7.83 14.93
N ARG A 78 3.65 6.67 14.75
CA ARG A 78 4.97 6.38 15.34
C ARG A 78 6.12 7.11 14.64
N ARG A 79 6.03 7.32 13.32
CA ARG A 79 7.05 8.06 12.55
C ARG A 79 6.75 9.55 12.42
N ARG A 80 5.74 10.08 13.11
CA ARG A 80 5.33 11.50 13.04
C ARG A 80 6.51 12.46 13.20
N ALA A 81 7.44 12.18 14.13
CA ALA A 81 8.62 13.01 14.35
C ALA A 81 9.63 12.95 13.19
N ALA A 82 9.81 11.79 12.56
CA ALA A 82 10.68 11.62 11.40
C ALA A 82 10.07 12.24 10.13
N ILE A 83 8.75 12.10 9.95
CA ILE A 83 7.99 12.71 8.84
C ILE A 83 8.00 14.23 8.97
N MET A 84 7.77 14.79 10.16
CA MET A 84 7.88 16.24 10.39
C MET A 84 9.29 16.77 10.13
N LYS A 85 10.35 16.04 10.57
CA LYS A 85 11.73 16.42 10.26
C LYS A 85 12.03 16.34 8.75
N TRP A 86 11.52 15.32 8.04
CA TRP A 86 11.65 15.23 6.58
C TRP A 86 10.90 16.36 5.87
N TRP A 87 9.66 16.66 6.29
CA TRP A 87 8.83 17.72 5.75
C TRP A 87 9.46 19.11 5.96
N ARG A 88 9.89 19.42 7.18
CA ARG A 88 10.61 20.68 7.50
C ARG A 88 11.89 20.83 6.69
N ARG A 89 12.69 19.77 6.52
CA ARG A 89 13.89 19.79 5.66
C ARG A 89 13.54 20.06 4.20
N ARG A 90 12.44 19.48 3.70
CA ARG A 90 11.95 19.70 2.33
C ARG A 90 11.41 21.12 2.12
N GLN A 91 10.83 21.72 3.16
CA GLN A 91 10.35 23.11 3.12
C GLN A 91 11.50 24.11 3.20
N ALA A 92 12.52 23.86 4.04
CA ALA A 92 13.75 24.66 4.10
C ALA A 92 14.52 24.63 2.77
N SER A 93 14.59 23.47 2.10
CA SER A 93 15.21 23.34 0.78
C SER A 93 14.38 23.94 -0.37
N ARG A 94 13.06 24.12 -0.20
CA ARG A 94 12.22 24.93 -1.10
C ARG A 94 12.37 26.44 -0.88
N SER A 95 12.61 26.87 0.36
CA SER A 95 12.80 28.28 0.72
C SER A 95 14.18 28.84 0.34
N GLY A 96 15.17 27.98 0.08
CA GLY A 96 16.53 28.38 -0.33
C GLY A 96 16.70 28.78 -1.80
N LYS A 97 15.63 28.86 -2.61
CA LYS A 97 15.69 29.19 -4.05
C LYS A 97 15.21 30.59 -4.44
N ILE A 98 15.02 31.50 -3.48
CA ILE A 98 14.74 32.91 -3.79
C ILE A 98 15.62 33.81 -2.91
N ALA A 99 16.94 33.64 -2.99
CA ALA A 99 17.85 34.74 -2.74
C ALA A 99 18.02 35.45 -4.09
N LEU A 100 17.07 36.33 -4.43
CA LEU A 100 17.28 37.28 -5.52
C LEU A 100 18.48 38.15 -5.12
N PRO A 101 19.52 38.27 -5.97
CA PRO A 101 20.65 39.13 -5.65
C PRO A 101 20.13 40.56 -5.45
N SER A 102 20.39 41.13 -4.27
CA SER A 102 20.04 42.51 -3.95
C SER A 102 20.72 43.44 -4.94
N ALA A 103 19.98 44.42 -5.47
CA ALA A 103 20.43 45.39 -6.47
C ALA A 103 21.58 46.32 -6.00
N ASP A 104 22.05 46.15 -4.75
CA ASP A 104 23.13 46.93 -4.13
C ASP A 104 24.53 46.67 -4.70
N SER A 105 24.71 45.67 -5.57
CA SER A 105 26.04 45.36 -6.15
C SER A 105 26.42 46.17 -7.41
N LEU A 106 25.61 47.14 -7.84
CA LEU A 106 25.88 47.92 -9.06
C LEU A 106 26.55 49.30 -8.83
N SER A 107 26.87 49.69 -7.59
CA SER A 107 27.40 51.04 -7.30
C SER A 107 28.92 51.15 -7.10
N LYS A 108 29.72 50.19 -7.56
CA LYS A 108 31.19 50.30 -7.52
C LYS A 108 31.79 50.09 -8.91
N ALA A 109 31.77 51.16 -9.69
CA ALA A 109 32.72 51.37 -10.77
C ALA A 109 33.87 52.27 -10.24
N PRO A 110 35.12 51.86 -10.42
CA PRO A 110 36.20 52.75 -10.80
C PRO A 110 36.56 52.58 -12.29
#